data_AF-W4VCD6-F1
#
_entry.id   AF-W4VCD6-F1
#
_cell.length_a   1.000
_cell.length_b   1.000
_cell.length_c   1.000
_cell.angle_alpha   90.00
_cell.angle_beta   90.00
_cell.angle_gamma   90.00
#
_symmetry.space_group_name_H-M   'P 1'
#
loop_
_entity.id
_entity.type
_entity.pdbx_description
1 polymer ?
#
loop_
_entity_poly.entity_id
_entity_poly.type
_entity_poly.pdbx_seq_one_letter_code
_entity_poly.pdbx_strand_id
1 'polypeptide(L)' 'MNDNMLLAKLSSLLEDENPFVSELILETVKEVELRAISVDAHAKKIERILDMKLQRVGGDEEE' A
#
# COMPACT_ATOMS: atom_id res chain seq x y z
N MET A 1 -21.77 8.12 3.35
CA MET A 1 -20.99 8.79 4.42
C MET A 1 -19.61 8.16 4.64
N ASN A 2 -19.35 6.91 4.24
CA ASN A 2 -18.04 6.26 4.44
C ASN A 2 -16.92 6.75 3.49
N ASP A 3 -17.24 7.15 2.26
CA ASP A 3 -16.23 7.49 1.25
C ASP A 3 -15.39 8.72 1.65
N ASN A 4 -16.00 9.69 2.33
CA ASN A 4 -15.29 10.87 2.85
C ASN A 4 -14.25 10.51 3.92
N MET A 5 -14.49 9.46 4.73
CA MET A 5 -13.56 9.06 5.78
C MET A 5 -12.37 8.28 5.20
N LEU A 6 -12.61 7.46 4.17
CA LEU A 6 -11.55 6.74 3.46
C LEU A 6 -10.62 7.74 2.74
N LEU A 7 -11.21 8.69 2.01
CA LEU A 7 -10.45 9.74 1.32
C LEU A 7 -9.61 10.57 2.30
N ALA A 8 -10.18 11.00 3.43
CA ALA A 8 -9.43 11.76 4.44
C ALA A 8 -8.25 10.96 5.02
N LYS A 9 -8.42 9.66 5.28
CA LYS A 9 -7.33 8.79 5.75
C LYS A 9 -6.24 8.61 4.69
N LEU A 10 -6.61 8.42 3.42
CA LEU A 10 -5.65 8.30 2.32
C LEU A 10 -4.88 9.62 2.13
N SER A 11 -5.55 10.77 2.19
CA SER A 11 -4.88 12.07 2.13
C SER A 11 -3.88 12.26 3.28
N SER A 12 -4.25 11.92 4.52
CA SER A 12 -3.34 12.00 5.66
C SER A 12 -2.14 11.05 5.54
N LEU A 13 -2.30 9.88 4.92
CA LEU A 13 -1.19 8.95 4.68
C LEU A 13 -0.26 9.45 3.55
N LEU A 14 -0.78 10.20 2.59
CA LEU A 14 -0.01 10.81 1.50
C LEU A 14 0.68 12.13 1.89
N GLU A 15 0.40 12.66 3.07
CA GLU A 15 1.15 13.80 3.65
C GLU A 15 2.54 13.37 4.15
N ASP A 16 2.84 12.07 4.18
CA ASP A 16 4.17 11.55 4.52
C ASP A 16 5.21 12.00 3.48
N GLU A 17 6.28 12.67 3.95
CA GLU A 17 7.35 13.19 3.09
C GLU A 17 8.20 12.08 2.44
N ASN A 18 8.04 10.82 2.88
CA ASN A 18 8.75 9.70 2.31
C ASN A 18 8.15 9.26 0.96
N PRO A 19 8.89 9.43 -0.17
CA PRO A 19 8.39 9.06 -1.50
C PRO A 19 8.06 7.57 -1.63
N PHE A 20 8.78 6.71 -0.89
CA PHE A 20 8.57 5.27 -0.88
C PHE A 20 7.22 4.91 -0.25
N VAL A 21 6.88 5.55 0.87
CA VAL A 21 5.59 5.36 1.55
C VAL A 21 4.44 5.80 0.65
N SER A 22 4.59 6.97 0.02
CA SER A 22 3.60 7.49 -0.94
C SER A 22 3.38 6.54 -2.13
N GLU A 23 4.44 5.99 -2.73
CA GLU A 23 4.35 5.02 -3.82
C GLU A 23 3.62 3.74 -3.39
N LEU A 24 3.95 3.23 -2.21
CA LEU A 24 3.34 2.05 -1.60
C LEU A 24 1.82 2.20 -1.38
N ILE A 25 1.39 3.36 -0.90
CA ILE A 25 -0.03 3.66 -0.71
C ILE A 25 -0.76 3.67 -2.06
N LEU A 26 -0.20 4.34 -3.07
CA LEU A 26 -0.81 4.41 -4.40
C LEU A 26 -0.93 3.04 -5.08
N GLU A 27 0.10 2.20 -4.96
CA GLU A 27 0.09 0.84 -5.51
C GLU A 27 -0.94 -0.05 -4.79
N THR A 28 -1.06 0.09 -3.47
CA THR A 28 -2.07 -0.59 -2.65
C THR A 28 -3.49 -0.25 -3.11
N VAL A 29 -3.78 1.03 -3.36
CA VAL A 29 -5.10 1.49 -3.86
C VAL A 29 -5.39 0.89 -5.24
N LYS A 30 -4.44 0.94 -6.17
CA LYS A 30 -4.60 0.37 -7.53
C LYS A 30 -4.87 -1.13 -7.51
N GLU A 31 -4.21 -1.87 -6.63
CA GLU A 31 -4.41 -3.31 -6.49
C GLU A 31 -5.80 -3.68 -6.00
N VAL A 32 -6.44 -2.80 -5.22
CA VAL A 32 -7.83 -2.97 -4.76
C VAL A 32 -8.83 -2.63 -5.87
N GLU A 33 -8.54 -1.66 -6.75
CA GLU A 33 -9.43 -1.29 -7.86
C GLU A 33 -9.53 -2.37 -8.96
N LEU A 34 -8.50 -3.20 -9.13
CA LEU A 34 -8.36 -4.03 -10.32
C LEU A 34 -9.02 -5.43 -10.26
N ARG A 35 -9.63 -5.86 -9.15
CA ARG A 35 -10.07 -7.28 -9.01
C ARG A 35 -11.35 -7.48 -8.20
N ALA A 36 -12.18 -8.43 -8.63
CA ALA A 36 -13.34 -8.93 -7.88
C ALA A 36 -12.93 -10.03 -6.89
N ILE A 37 -12.05 -9.73 -5.93
CA ILE A 37 -11.72 -10.64 -4.82
C ILE A 37 -12.19 -10.06 -3.50
N SER A 38 -12.36 -10.90 -2.47
CA SER A 38 -12.80 -10.43 -1.17
C SER A 38 -11.80 -9.47 -0.53
N VAL A 39 -12.28 -8.61 0.38
CA VAL A 39 -11.43 -7.69 1.15
C VAL A 39 -10.30 -8.42 1.88
N ASP A 40 -10.60 -9.58 2.48
CA ASP A 40 -9.59 -10.42 3.15
C ASP A 40 -8.52 -10.95 2.19
N ALA A 41 -8.91 -11.27 0.94
CA ALA A 41 -7.97 -11.72 -0.08
C ALA A 41 -7.09 -10.55 -0.58
N HIS A 42 -7.65 -9.34 -0.69
CA HIS A 42 -6.86 -8.13 -0.96
C HIS A 42 -5.85 -7.86 0.16
N ALA A 43 -6.27 -7.92 1.43
CA ALA A 43 -5.39 -7.69 2.58
C ALA A 43 -4.18 -8.64 2.58
N LYS A 44 -4.43 -9.95 2.44
CA LYS A 44 -3.35 -10.96 2.37
C LYS A 44 -2.42 -10.77 1.17
N LYS A 45 -2.96 -10.31 0.03
CA LYS A 45 -2.16 -10.06 -1.17
C LYS A 45 -1.25 -8.84 -0.96
N ILE A 46 -1.81 -7.75 -0.42
CA ILE A 46 -1.06 -6.53 -0.11
C ILE A 46 0.05 -6.85 0.88
N GLU A 47 -0.25 -7.53 1.98
CA GLU A 47 0.74 -7.95 2.99
C GLU A 47 1.95 -8.67 2.37
N ARG A 48 1.71 -9.64 1.47
CA ARG A 48 2.80 -10.33 0.75
C ARG A 48 3.61 -9.42 -0.16
N ILE A 49 2.97 -8.48 -0.84
CA ILE A 49 3.66 -7.51 -1.72
C ILE A 49 4.55 -6.59 -0.88
N LEU A 50 4.03 -6.12 0.27
CA LEU A 50 4.77 -5.30 1.22
C LEU A 50 6.00 -6.05 1.75
N ASP A 51 5.83 -7.28 2.22
CA ASP A 51 6.92 -8.12 2.73
C ASP A 51 8.02 -8.31 1.67
N MET A 52 7.64 -8.62 0.43
CA MET A 52 8.61 -8.79 -0.66
C MET A 52 9.37 -7.50 -0.98
N LYS A 53 8.71 -6.34 -0.91
CA LYS A 53 9.37 -5.04 -1.16
C LYS A 53 10.32 -4.66 -0.03
N LEU A 54 9.90 -4.85 1.22
CA LEU A 54 10.75 -4.59 2.40
C LEU A 54 11.99 -5.49 2.41
N GLN A 55 11.84 -6.76 2.02
CA GLN A 55 12.98 -7.69 1.88
C GLN A 55 13.97 -7.27 0.79
N ARG A 56 13.49 -6.65 -0.30
CA ARG A 56 14.38 -6.15 -1.37
C ARG A 56 15.10 -4.87 -0.96
N VAL A 57 14.40 -3.94 -0.31
CA VAL A 57 15.00 -2.69 0.17
C VAL A 57 16.02 -2.94 1.29
N GLY A 58 15.79 -3.93 2.15
CA GLY A 58 16.77 -4.33 3.18
C GLY A 58 17.91 -5.22 2.70
N GLY A 59 17.89 -5.68 1.44
CA GLY A 59 18.93 -6.54 0.85
C GLY A 59 20.01 -5.76 0.08
N ASP A 60 19.74 -4.51 -0.28
CA ASP A 60 20.67 -3.67 -1.06
C ASP A 60 21.69 -2.92 -0.18
N GLU A 61 21.64 -3.07 1.16
CA GLU A 61 22.61 -2.47 2.10
C GLU A 61 23.78 -3.40 2.48
N GLU A 62 23.86 -4.63 1.93
CA GLU A 62 24.90 -5.64 2.27
C GLU A 62 25.87 -6.04 1.12
N GLU A 63 26.02 -5.25 0.04
CA GLU A 63 27.13 -5.43 -0.94
C GLU A 63 28.11 -4.25 -1.03
#